data_AF-A0A3N0IP71-F1
#
_entry.id   AF-A0A3N0IP71-F1
#
_cell.length_a   1.000
_cell.length_b   1.000
_cell.length_c   1.000
_cell.angle_alpha   90.00
_cell.angle_beta   90.00
_cell.angle_gamma   90.00
#
_symmetry.space_group_name_H-M   'P 1'
#
loop_
_entity.id
_entity.type
_entity.pdbx_description
1 polymer ?
#
loop_
_entity_poly.entity_id
_entity_poly.type
_entity_poly.pdbx_seq_one_letter_code
_entity_poly.pdbx_strand_id
1 'polypeptide(L)'
;MKKFFEEFKEFINQGNVMDLAVAVVIGAAFTAIVNSVVSDLIMPLISLVTGGVNFSDMKISLGSGPDAAAFTYGNFINAVIQFVIIAFVVFLIVKAMNQARMFARRGKHAEEMDAPHCPYCLEEVAEGATRCPHCTSELPAPAAPTPKA
;
A
#
# COMPACT_ATOMS: atom_id res chain seq x y z
N MET A 1 -16.50 2.30 34.27
CA MET A 1 -15.44 2.87 33.40
C MET A 1 -14.20 1.98 33.29
N LYS A 2 -13.65 1.41 34.39
CA LYS A 2 -12.48 0.49 34.29
C LYS A 2 -12.71 -0.72 33.37
N LYS A 3 -13.86 -1.40 33.51
CA LYS A 3 -14.24 -2.55 32.64
C LYS A 3 -14.25 -2.22 31.15
N PHE A 4 -14.81 -1.07 30.75
CA PHE A 4 -14.85 -0.67 29.34
C PHE A 4 -13.44 -0.41 28.78
N PHE A 5 -12.54 0.19 29.57
CA PHE A 5 -11.15 0.41 29.17
C PHE A 5 -10.35 -0.89 29.08
N GLU A 6 -10.64 -1.87 29.93
CA GLU A 6 -10.05 -3.21 29.89
C GLU A 6 -10.53 -3.98 28.65
N GLU A 7 -11.84 -3.99 28.38
CA GLU A 7 -12.45 -4.59 27.18
C GLU A 7 -11.95 -3.92 25.89
N PHE A 8 -11.81 -2.59 25.89
CA PHE A 8 -11.27 -1.84 24.76
C PHE A 8 -9.79 -2.12 24.53
N LYS A 9 -8.99 -2.27 25.59
CA LYS A 9 -7.58 -2.65 25.50
C LYS A 9 -7.44 -4.07 24.97
N GLU A 10 -8.27 -5.01 25.42
CA GLU A 10 -8.31 -6.37 24.89
C GLU A 10 -8.69 -6.41 23.41
N PHE A 11 -9.64 -5.58 22.99
CA PHE A 11 -10.03 -5.44 21.59
C PHE A 11 -8.89 -4.90 20.71
N ILE A 12 -8.21 -3.82 21.14
CA ILE A 12 -7.07 -3.25 20.39
C ILE A 12 -5.87 -4.19 20.35
N ASN A 13 -5.66 -4.98 21.39
CA ASN A 13 -4.58 -5.96 21.45
C ASN A 13 -4.79 -7.16 20.51
N GLN A 14 -5.93 -7.25 19.82
CA GLN A 14 -6.08 -8.19 18.71
C GLN A 14 -5.15 -7.76 17.57
N GLY A 15 -4.11 -8.56 17.31
CA GLY A 15 -3.07 -8.23 16.31
C GLY A 15 -3.62 -7.86 14.93
N ASN A 16 -4.68 -8.55 14.47
CA ASN A 16 -5.34 -8.26 13.19
C ASN A 16 -5.95 -6.84 13.12
N VAL A 17 -6.42 -6.29 14.24
CA VAL A 17 -6.99 -4.93 14.30
C VAL A 17 -5.89 -3.88 14.27
N MET A 18 -4.79 -4.12 15.01
CA MET A 18 -3.66 -3.19 15.06
C MET A 18 -2.97 -3.07 13.70
N ASP A 19 -2.70 -4.19 13.03
CA ASP A 19 -2.02 -4.19 11.72
C ASP A 19 -2.87 -3.51 10.65
N LEU A 20 -4.20 -3.75 10.67
CA LEU A 20 -5.13 -3.07 9.78
C LEU A 20 -5.20 -1.57 10.06
N ALA A 21 -5.22 -1.16 11.33
CA ALA A 21 -5.25 0.25 11.71
C ALA A 21 -3.98 0.97 11.24
N VAL A 22 -2.80 0.37 11.44
CA VAL A 22 -1.52 0.93 10.98
C VAL A 22 -1.50 1.04 9.45
N ALA A 23 -1.94 0.01 8.73
CA ALA A 23 -2.00 0.03 7.28
C ALA A 23 -2.88 1.15 6.74
N VAL A 24 -4.06 1.37 7.32
CA VAL A 24 -4.99 2.43 6.91
C VAL A 24 -4.41 3.83 7.19
N VAL A 25 -3.85 4.04 8.38
CA VAL A 25 -3.27 5.35 8.76
C VAL A 25 -2.09 5.71 7.87
N ILE A 26 -1.16 4.76 7.65
CA ILE A 26 -0.01 4.97 6.77
C ILE A 26 -0.47 5.17 5.33
N GLY A 27 -1.45 4.41 4.86
CA GLY A 27 -2.02 4.55 3.52
C GLY A 27 -2.64 5.93 3.28
N ALA A 28 -3.39 6.45 4.26
CA ALA A 28 -3.97 7.79 4.21
C ALA A 28 -2.89 8.89 4.19
N ALA A 29 -1.90 8.78 5.08
CA ALA A 29 -0.79 9.74 5.13
C ALA A 29 0.03 9.74 3.84
N PHE A 30 0.31 8.56 3.27
CA PHE A 30 1.03 8.43 2.01
C PHE A 30 0.24 9.06 0.84
N THR A 31 -1.07 8.82 0.78
CA THR A 31 -1.95 9.43 -0.23
C THR A 31 -1.91 10.96 -0.13
N ALA A 32 -1.91 11.52 1.09
CA ALA A 32 -1.79 12.97 1.29
C ALA A 32 -0.46 13.54 0.76
N ILE A 33 0.66 12.84 0.99
CA ILE A 33 1.97 13.23 0.46
C ILE A 33 1.96 13.23 -1.07
N VAL A 34 1.46 12.16 -1.68
CA VAL A 34 1.36 12.07 -3.15
C VAL A 34 0.48 13.19 -3.70
N ASN A 35 -0.66 13.45 -3.06
CA ASN A 35 -1.56 14.54 -3.45
C ASN A 35 -0.86 15.90 -3.40
N SER A 36 -0.12 16.20 -2.33
CA SER A 36 0.63 17.46 -2.19
C SER A 36 1.70 17.60 -3.28
N VAL A 37 2.43 16.53 -3.62
CA VAL A 37 3.39 16.58 -4.73
C VAL A 37 2.68 16.91 -6.05
N VAL A 38 1.48 16.35 -6.28
CA VAL A 38 0.73 16.62 -7.51
C VAL A 38 0.13 18.02 -7.52
N SER A 39 -0.53 18.45 -6.44
CA SER A 39 -1.20 19.75 -6.36
C SER A 39 -0.22 20.91 -6.26
N ASP A 40 0.91 20.73 -5.57
CA ASP A 40 1.77 21.84 -5.17
C ASP A 40 3.03 21.93 -6.06
N LEU A 41 3.48 20.82 -6.66
CA LEU A 41 4.63 20.83 -7.58
C LEU A 41 4.20 20.64 -9.03
N ILE A 42 3.41 19.60 -9.33
CA ILE A 42 3.11 19.24 -10.72
C ILE A 42 2.08 20.17 -11.36
N MET A 43 0.99 20.48 -10.67
CA MET A 43 -0.07 21.34 -11.21
C MET A 43 0.43 22.76 -11.57
N PRO A 44 1.26 23.45 -10.76
CA PRO A 44 1.86 24.72 -11.15
C PRO A 44 2.79 24.63 -12.36
N LEU A 45 3.53 23.53 -12.51
CA LEU A 45 4.38 23.30 -13.69
C LEU A 45 3.53 23.08 -14.95
N ILE A 46 2.46 22.31 -14.84
CA ILE A 46 1.52 22.08 -15.95
C ILE A 46 0.81 23.40 -16.29
N SER A 47 0.33 24.14 -15.31
CA SER A 47 -0.36 25.42 -15.55
C SER A 47 0.57 26.42 -16.23
N LEU A 48 1.85 26.46 -15.87
CA LEU A 48 2.86 27.31 -16.53
C LEU A 48 3.08 26.91 -18.00
N VAL A 49 3.19 25.60 -18.29
CA VAL A 49 3.37 25.10 -19.67
C VAL A 49 2.12 25.27 -20.53
N THR A 50 0.95 25.16 -19.91
CA THR A 50 -0.34 25.26 -20.61
C THR A 50 -0.81 26.72 -20.73
N GLY A 51 -0.09 27.68 -20.14
CA GLY A 51 -0.37 29.11 -20.24
C GLY A 51 -1.47 29.62 -19.30
N GLY A 52 -1.65 28.96 -18.14
CA GLY A 52 -2.62 29.36 -17.12
C GLY A 52 -4.05 28.85 -17.35
N VAL A 53 -4.22 27.81 -18.17
CA VAL A 53 -5.54 27.23 -18.48
C VAL A 53 -6.06 26.50 -17.24
N ASN A 54 -6.85 27.21 -16.43
CA ASN A 54 -7.68 26.58 -15.41
C ASN A 54 -8.87 25.93 -16.12
N PHE A 55 -8.78 24.63 -16.34
CA PHE A 55 -9.92 23.85 -16.86
C PHE A 55 -11.16 24.04 -15.97
N SER A 56 -11.02 24.39 -14.70
CA SER A 56 -12.12 24.72 -13.77
C SER A 56 -13.09 25.82 -14.26
N ASP A 57 -12.65 26.70 -15.17
CA ASP A 57 -13.48 27.79 -15.71
C ASP A 57 -14.33 27.36 -16.93
N MET A 58 -14.08 26.16 -17.46
CA MET A 58 -14.89 25.55 -18.50
C MET A 58 -16.19 24.99 -17.91
N LYS A 59 -17.21 25.85 -17.92
CA LYS A 59 -18.56 25.55 -17.42
C LYS A 59 -19.56 25.87 -18.52
N ILE A 60 -20.45 24.92 -18.83
CA ILE A 60 -21.63 25.18 -19.65
C ILE A 60 -22.78 25.46 -18.68
N SER A 61 -23.25 26.71 -18.62
CA SER A 61 -24.45 27.05 -17.85
C SER A 61 -25.68 26.42 -18.51
N LEU A 62 -26.34 25.49 -17.84
CA LEU A 62 -27.66 25.01 -18.24
C LEU A 62 -28.71 25.96 -17.65
N GLY A 63 -28.84 27.15 -18.24
CA GLY A 63 -29.88 28.11 -17.90
C GLY A 63 -29.44 29.57 -17.87
N SER A 64 -30.42 30.47 -17.87
CA SER A 64 -30.23 31.93 -17.80
C SER A 64 -30.67 32.43 -16.43
N GLY A 65 -29.73 32.65 -15.51
CA GLY A 65 -29.99 33.21 -14.19
C GLY A 65 -28.78 33.08 -13.26
N PRO A 66 -28.69 33.90 -12.19
CA PRO A 66 -27.58 33.87 -11.23
C PRO A 66 -27.45 32.54 -10.46
N ASP A 67 -28.51 31.71 -10.45
CA ASP A 67 -28.55 30.38 -9.81
C ASP A 67 -28.68 29.22 -10.82
N ALA A 68 -28.36 29.43 -12.10
CA ALA A 68 -28.47 28.37 -13.10
C ALA A 68 -27.45 27.25 -12.87
N ALA A 69 -27.90 25.99 -12.93
CA ALA A 69 -27.03 24.82 -12.79
C ALA A 69 -25.96 24.82 -13.90
N ALA A 70 -24.69 24.88 -13.52
CA ALA A 70 -23.59 24.87 -14.47
C ALA A 70 -22.97 23.46 -14.55
N PHE A 71 -22.89 22.91 -15.76
CA PHE A 71 -22.14 21.69 -16.03
C PHE A 71 -20.65 22.04 -16.10
N THR A 72 -19.94 21.82 -14.99
CA THR A 72 -18.51 22.11 -14.84
C THR A 72 -17.68 20.93 -15.34
N TYR A 73 -17.72 20.66 -16.65
CA TYR A 73 -16.91 19.59 -17.27
C TYR A 73 -15.40 19.81 -17.05
N GLY A 74 -15.01 21.07 -16.84
CA GLY A 74 -13.71 21.49 -16.38
C GLY A 74 -13.17 20.76 -15.15
N ASN A 75 -14.00 20.62 -14.11
CA ASN A 75 -13.61 19.94 -12.87
C ASN A 75 -13.40 18.45 -13.08
N PHE A 76 -14.20 17.84 -13.95
CA PHE A 76 -14.06 16.42 -14.28
C PHE A 76 -12.74 16.16 -15.01
N ILE A 77 -12.41 16.98 -16.02
CA ILE A 77 -11.13 16.87 -16.74
C ILE A 77 -9.95 17.06 -15.79
N ASN A 78 -10.04 18.04 -14.88
CA ASN A 78 -9.02 18.26 -13.86
C ASN A 78 -8.85 17.04 -12.94
N ALA A 79 -9.95 16.46 -12.46
CA ALA A 79 -9.91 15.24 -11.65
C ALA A 79 -9.29 14.05 -12.39
N VAL A 80 -9.58 13.88 -13.68
CA VAL A 80 -8.97 12.83 -14.51
C VAL A 80 -7.47 13.05 -14.68
N ILE A 81 -7.05 14.29 -14.97
CA ILE A 81 -5.63 14.65 -15.08
C ILE A 81 -4.92 14.37 -13.75
N GLN A 82 -5.49 14.82 -12.63
CA GLN A 82 -4.96 14.59 -11.29
C GLN A 82 -4.82 13.09 -10.99
N PHE A 83 -5.83 12.28 -11.32
CA PHE A 83 -5.78 10.84 -11.14
C PHE A 83 -4.64 10.19 -11.94
N VAL A 84 -4.47 10.56 -13.21
CA VAL A 84 -3.39 10.03 -14.07
C VAL A 84 -2.02 10.41 -13.53
N ILE A 85 -1.84 11.65 -13.04
CA ILE A 85 -0.57 12.10 -12.47
C ILE A 85 -0.28 11.34 -11.16
N ILE A 86 -1.25 11.20 -10.25
CA ILE A 86 -1.08 10.44 -9.01
C ILE A 86 -0.67 9.01 -9.33
N ALA A 87 -1.36 8.34 -10.26
CA ALA A 87 -1.01 6.99 -10.69
C ALA A 87 0.42 6.91 -11.24
N PHE A 88 0.85 7.91 -12.03
CA PHE A 88 2.20 7.99 -12.56
C PHE A 88 3.26 8.20 -11.46
N VAL A 89 3.01 9.08 -10.49
CA VAL A 89 3.92 9.30 -9.35
C VAL A 89 4.04 8.06 -8.48
N VAL A 90 2.92 7.40 -8.16
CA VAL A 90 2.93 6.14 -7.40
C VAL A 90 3.71 5.07 -8.17
N PHE A 91 3.51 4.96 -9.48
CA PHE A 91 4.29 4.06 -10.33
C PHE A 91 5.79 4.36 -10.28
N LEU A 92 6.20 5.63 -10.36
CA LEU A 92 7.61 6.02 -10.25
C LEU A 92 8.21 5.66 -8.89
N ILE A 93 7.47 5.87 -7.79
CA ILE A 93 7.92 5.50 -6.43
C ILE A 93 8.07 3.99 -6.32
N VAL A 94 7.07 3.21 -6.73
CA VAL A 94 7.12 1.75 -6.70
C VAL A 94 8.25 1.23 -7.59
N LYS A 95 8.45 1.82 -8.78
CA LYS A 95 9.56 1.49 -9.68
C LYS A 95 10.91 1.81 -9.05
N ALA A 96 11.06 2.98 -8.41
CA ALA A 96 12.28 3.38 -7.72
C ALA A 96 12.58 2.44 -6.53
N MET A 97 11.56 2.07 -5.75
CA MET A 97 11.69 1.09 -4.68
C MET A 97 12.05 -0.29 -5.21
N ASN A 98 11.42 -0.74 -6.30
CA ASN A 98 11.74 -2.02 -6.91
C ASN A 98 13.17 -2.01 -7.49
N GLN A 99 13.59 -0.93 -8.14
CA GLN A 99 14.95 -0.76 -8.65
C GLN A 99 15.98 -0.70 -7.51
N ALA A 100 15.69 0.02 -6.42
CA ALA A 100 16.53 0.06 -5.22
C ALA A 100 16.62 -1.30 -4.54
N ARG A 101 15.51 -2.04 -4.44
CA ARG A 101 15.48 -3.43 -3.97
C ARG A 101 16.29 -4.35 -4.87
N MET A 102 16.22 -4.19 -6.20
CA MET A 102 17.03 -4.96 -7.14
C MET A 102 18.53 -4.65 -7.01
N PHE A 103 18.89 -3.38 -6.74
CA PHE A 103 20.27 -2.99 -6.44
C PHE A 103 20.74 -3.51 -5.06
N ALA A 104 19.87 -3.51 -4.05
CA ALA A 104 20.17 -4.02 -2.71
C ALA A 104 20.21 -5.57 -2.65
N ARG A 105 19.36 -6.25 -3.42
CA ARG A 105 19.31 -7.72 -3.55
C ARG A 105 20.53 -8.30 -4.24
N ARG A 106 21.22 -7.51 -5.07
CA ARG A 106 22.56 -7.87 -5.59
C ARG A 106 23.64 -7.95 -4.50
N GLY A 107 23.40 -7.43 -3.30
CA GLY A 107 24.34 -7.49 -2.17
C GLY A 107 23.84 -8.28 -0.95
N LYS A 108 22.53 -8.46 -0.78
CA LYS A 108 21.95 -9.28 0.29
C LYS A 108 20.68 -9.97 -0.22
N HIS A 109 20.78 -11.26 -0.51
CA HIS A 109 19.65 -12.14 -0.24
C HIS A 109 19.37 -12.01 1.26
N ALA A 110 18.41 -11.15 1.63
CA ALA A 110 17.67 -11.41 2.85
C ALA A 110 16.87 -12.67 2.50
N GLU A 111 17.48 -13.80 2.84
CA GLU A 111 16.92 -15.13 2.73
C GLU A 111 15.63 -15.10 3.56
N GLU A 112 14.51 -15.00 2.86
CA GLU A 112 13.21 -15.27 3.45
C GLU A 112 13.19 -16.79 3.60
N MET A 113 13.64 -17.24 4.77
CA MET A 113 13.75 -18.64 5.15
C MET A 113 12.32 -19.18 5.27
N ASP A 114 11.94 -20.09 4.39
CA ASP A 114 10.64 -20.76 4.51
C ASP A 114 10.66 -21.71 5.70
N ALA A 115 9.50 -21.86 6.34
CA ALA A 115 9.34 -22.79 7.44
C ALA A 115 9.82 -24.20 7.01
N PRO A 116 10.51 -24.94 7.90
CA PRO A 116 10.91 -26.31 7.61
C PRO A 116 9.69 -27.14 7.21
N HIS A 117 9.80 -27.90 6.12
CA HIS A 117 8.76 -28.83 5.72
C HIS A 117 9.14 -30.26 6.10
N CYS A 118 8.16 -31.06 6.51
CA CYS A 118 8.38 -32.47 6.82
C CYS A 118 8.62 -33.26 5.51
N PRO A 119 9.68 -34.09 5.41
CA PRO A 119 9.97 -34.86 4.19
C PRO A 119 8.98 -35.99 3.91
N TYR A 120 8.14 -36.36 4.89
CA TYR A 120 7.18 -37.46 4.75
C TYR A 120 5.79 -36.97 4.39
N CYS A 121 5.26 -36.00 5.13
CA CYS A 121 3.91 -35.49 4.95
C CYS A 121 3.84 -34.12 4.26
N LEU A 122 4.98 -33.48 3.99
CA LEU A 122 5.09 -32.17 3.33
C LEU A 122 4.40 -31.02 4.07
N GLU A 123 3.98 -31.22 5.31
CA GLU A 123 3.40 -30.18 6.15
C GLU A 123 4.50 -29.36 6.84
N GLU A 124 4.21 -28.10 7.17
CA GLU A 124 5.10 -27.22 7.93
C GLU A 124 5.36 -27.76 9.35
N VAL A 125 6.62 -27.70 9.78
CA VAL A 125 7.08 -28.16 11.08
C VAL A 125 7.88 -27.07 11.77
N ALA A 126 7.79 -27.02 13.09
CA ALA A 126 8.58 -26.09 13.89
C ALA A 126 10.09 -26.35 13.72
N GLU A 127 10.87 -25.28 13.70
CA GLU A 127 12.33 -25.36 13.67
C GLU A 127 12.86 -26.17 14.85
N GLY A 128 13.80 -27.07 14.58
CA GLY A 128 14.38 -27.96 15.57
C GLY A 128 13.48 -29.12 15.99
N ALA A 129 12.29 -29.29 15.40
CA ALA A 129 11.45 -30.45 15.68
C ALA A 129 12.19 -31.74 15.32
N THR A 130 12.19 -32.70 16.25
CA THR A 130 12.72 -34.06 16.04
C THR A 130 11.63 -35.06 15.65
N ARG A 131 10.36 -34.69 15.85
CA ARG A 131 9.18 -35.43 15.41
C ARG A 131 8.16 -34.50 14.79
N CYS A 132 7.55 -34.95 13.70
CA CYS A 132 6.48 -34.21 13.05
C CYS A 132 5.16 -34.32 13.84
N PRO A 133 4.45 -33.22 14.13
CA PRO A 133 3.15 -33.27 14.81
C PRO A 133 2.01 -33.80 13.92
N HIS A 134 2.14 -33.70 12.60
CA HIS A 134 1.10 -34.13 11.66
C HIS A 134 1.12 -35.64 11.38
N CYS A 135 2.29 -36.17 11.04
CA CYS A 135 2.43 -37.58 10.65
C CYS A 135 3.19 -38.44 11.66
N THR A 136 3.55 -37.88 12.83
CA THR A 136 4.24 -38.56 13.95
C THR A 136 5.56 -39.24 13.60
N SER A 137 6.09 -39.04 12.39
CA SER A 137 7.37 -39.55 11.94
C SER A 137 8.53 -38.90 12.70
N GLU A 138 9.56 -39.69 13.00
CA GLU A 138 10.85 -39.16 13.44
C GLU A 138 11.58 -38.55 12.26
N LEU A 139 11.97 -37.29 12.42
CA LEU A 139 12.70 -36.57 11.39
C LEU A 139 14.17 -37.06 11.41
N PRO A 140 14.75 -37.39 10.25
CA PRO A 140 16.13 -37.91 10.18
C PRO A 140 17.17 -36.89 10.65
N ALA A 141 16.81 -35.61 10.68
CA ALA A 141 17.55 -34.53 11.31
C ALA A 141 16.55 -33.51 11.89
N PRO A 142 16.94 -32.67 12.88
CA PRO A 142 16.09 -31.60 13.37
C PRO A 142 15.61 -30.70 12.22
N ALA A 143 14.32 -30.35 12.21
CA ALA A 143 13.73 -29.57 11.13
C ALA A 143 14.48 -28.23 10.96
N ALA A 144 15.12 -28.03 9.81
CA ALA A 144 15.86 -26.83 9.51
C ALA A 144 15.13 -26.03 8.42
N PRO A 145 15.06 -24.69 8.56
CA PRO A 145 14.49 -23.83 7.54
C PRO A 145 15.25 -24.01 6.22
N THR A 146 14.51 -24.14 5.12
CA THR A 146 15.12 -24.30 3.80
C THR A 146 15.16 -22.94 3.08
N PRO A 147 16.25 -22.63 2.36
CA PRO A 147 16.29 -21.44 1.51
C PRO A 147 15.17 -21.52 0.47
N LYS A 148 14.40 -20.43 0.30
CA LYS A 148 13.49 -20.28 -0.86
C LYS A 148 14.27 -20.45 -2.15
N ALA A 149 13.82 -21.39 -2.99
CA ALA A 149 14.36 -21.63 -4.34
C ALA A 149 13.97 -20.52 -5.32
#